data_AF-A0A9C7PJJ3-F1
#
_entry.id   AF-A0A9C7PJJ3-F1
#
_cell.length_a   1.000
_cell.length_b   1.000
_cell.length_c   1.000
_cell.angle_alpha   90.00
_cell.angle_beta   90.00
_cell.angle_gamma   90.00
#
_symmetry.space_group_name_H-M   'P 1'
#
loop_
_entity.id
_entity.type
_entity.pdbx_description
1 polymer ?
#
loop_
_entity_poly.entity_id
_entity_poly.type
_entity_poly.pdbx_seq_one_letter_code
_entity_poly.pdbx_strand_id
1 'polypeptide(L)' 'MTSYLTLFATENAETKLLTTGVYRDQVGQIDGEWKITRRHIDLDSAY' A
#
# COMPACT_ATOMS: atom_id res chain seq x y z
N MET A 1 -2.55 12.76 0.50
CA MET A 1 -3.28 12.20 -0.66
C MET A 1 -3.67 10.77 -0.30
N THR A 2 -4.87 10.33 -0.66
CA THR A 2 -5.32 8.94 -0.43
C THR A 2 -5.23 8.20 -1.76
N SER A 3 -4.55 7.06 -1.77
CA SER A 3 -4.36 6.21 -2.94
C SER A 3 -4.95 4.84 -2.65
N TYR A 4 -5.43 4.15 -3.69
CA TYR A 4 -5.98 2.80 -3.57
C TYR A 4 -4.90 1.76 -3.91
N LEU A 5 -4.93 0.65 -3.20
CA LEU A 5 -4.05 -0.50 -3.39
C LEU A 5 -4.92 -1.74 -3.65
N THR A 6 -4.51 -2.53 -4.63
CA THR A 6 -5.04 -3.88 -4.88
C THR A 6 -3.88 -4.85 -4.74
N LEU A 7 -3.97 -5.79 -3.79
CA LEU A 7 -2.92 -6.76 -3.51
C LEU A 7 -3.31 -8.14 -4.06
N PHE A 8 -2.47 -8.68 -4.93
CA PHE A 8 -2.57 -10.06 -5.42
C PHE A 8 -1.41 -10.88 -4.86
N ALA A 9 -1.68 -12.16 -4.57
CA ALA A 9 -0.64 -13.14 -4.34
C ALA A 9 -0.76 -14.25 -5.38
N THR A 10 0.39 -14.76 -5.80
CA THR A 10 0.48 -15.92 -6.66
C THR A 10 1.12 -17.04 -5.86
N GLU A 11 0.34 -18.08 -5.58
CA GLU A 11 0.79 -19.32 -4.93
C GLU A 11 0.42 -20.49 -5.82
N ASN A 12 1.32 -21.46 -5.99
CA ASN A 12 1.10 -22.65 -6.81
C ASN A 12 0.59 -22.36 -8.24
N ALA A 13 1.11 -21.31 -8.88
CA ALA A 13 0.70 -20.83 -10.21
C ALA A 13 -0.75 -20.31 -10.32
N GLU A 14 -1.46 -20.17 -9.20
CA GLU A 14 -2.75 -19.48 -9.14
C GLU A 14 -2.59 -18.08 -8.57
N THR A 15 -3.08 -17.07 -9.30
CA THR A 15 -3.11 -15.68 -8.82
C THR A 15 -4.46 -15.41 -8.17
N LYS A 16 -4.44 -15.07 -6.88
CA LYS A 16 -5.62 -14.72 -6.09
C LYS A 16 -5.55 -13.28 -5.62
N LEU A 17 -6.69 -12.58 -5.68
CA LEU A 17 -6.85 -11.30 -5.00
C LEU A 17 -6.84 -11.54 -3.49
N LEU A 18 -5.89 -10.95 -2.78
CA LEU A 18 -5.81 -11.05 -1.33
C LEU A 18 -6.72 -10.01 -0.67
N THR A 19 -6.56 -8.75 -1.07
CA THR A 19 -7.28 -7.65 -0.43
C THR A 19 -7.18 -6.37 -1.28
N THR A 20 -8.11 -5.45 -1.04
CA THR A 20 -8.04 -4.05 -1.48
C THR A 20 -7.90 -3.16 -0.27
N GLY A 21 -7.40 -1.95 -0.48
CA GLY A 21 -7.34 -1.00 0.61
C GLY A 21 -6.97 0.39 0.14
N VAL A 22 -6.88 1.27 1.12
CA VAL A 22 -6.38 2.63 0.94
C VAL A 22 -5.05 2.77 1.66
N TYR A 23 -4.10 3.45 1.03
CA TYR A 23 -2.91 3.90 1.71
C TYR A 23 -2.76 5.41 1.63
N ARG A 24 -2.16 5.96 2.68
CA ARG A 24 -1.84 7.37 2.81
C ARG A 24 -0.38 7.50 3.17
N ASP A 25 0.38 8.06 2.25
CA ASP A 25 1.76 8.43 2.49
C ASP A 25 1.85 9.88 2.94
N GLN A 26 2.60 10.10 4.00
CA GLN A 26 3.15 11.40 4.35
C GLN A 26 4.57 11.43 3.79
N VAL A 27 4.84 12.46 2.98
CA VAL A 27 6.15 12.70 2.41
C VAL A 27 6.74 13.95 3.06
N GLY A 28 8.03 13.89 3.36
CA GLY A 28 8.81 15.00 3.88
C GLY A 28 10.09 15.14 3.09
N GLN A 29 10.60 16.36 2.98
CA GLN A 29 11.90 16.60 2.39
C GLN A 29 12.98 16.41 3.45
N ILE A 30 13.85 15.42 3.28
CA ILE A 30 14.96 15.10 4.19
C ILE A 30 16.23 15.09 3.34
N ASP A 31 17.19 15.94 3.70
CA ASP A 31 18.45 16.13 2.96
C ASP A 31 18.23 16.49 1.47
N GLY A 32 17.19 17.27 1.19
CA GLY A 32 16.83 17.69 -0.17
C GLY A 32 16.05 16.65 -0.99
N GLU A 33 15.91 15.42 -0.49
CA GLU A 33 15.17 14.35 -1.16
C GLU A 33 13.76 14.19 -0.59
N TRP A 34 12.80 13.87 -1.45
CA TRP A 34 11.46 13.48 -1.00
C TRP A 34 11.48 12.05 -0.47
N LYS A 35 11.21 11.89 0.82
CA LYS A 35 11.13 10.59 1.48
C LYS A 35 9.75 10.38 2.06
N ILE A 36 9.27 9.14 2.03
CA ILE A 36 8.06 8.75 2.76
C ILE A 36 8.42 8.70 4.24
N THR A 37 7.86 9.62 5.02
CA THR A 37 8.09 9.69 6.47
C THR A 37 7.12 8.82 7.24
N ARG A 38 5.93 8.57 6.68
CA ARG A 38 4.92 7.70 7.25
C ARG A 38 4.04 7.10 6.16
N ARG A 39 3.69 5.84 6.32
CA ARG A 39 2.67 5.16 5.52
C ARG A 39 1.61 4.59 6.46
N HIS A 40 0.35 4.95 6.22
CA HIS A 40 -0.79 4.31 6.84
C HIS A 40 -1.53 3.50 5.79
N ILE A 41 -1.76 2.21 6.05
CA ILE A 41 -2.46 1.30 5.15
C ILE A 41 -3.69 0.82 5.92
N ASP A 42 -4.84 0.98 5.29
CA ASP A 42 -6.11 0.45 5.74
C ASP A 42 -6.59 -0.56 4.69
N LEU A 43 -6.84 -1.79 5.11
CA LEU A 43 -7.23 -2.89 4.22
C LEU A 43 -8.71 -3.19 4.44
N ASP A 44 -9.49 -3.19 3.36
CA ASP A 44 -10.95 -3.29 3.42
C ASP A 44 -11.44 -4.66 3.93
N SER A 45 -10.55 -5.67 3.91
CA SER A 45 -10.72 -6.92 4.64
C SER A 45 -9.43 -7.73 4.56
N ALA A 46 -8.84 -8.12 5.69
CA ALA A 46 -7.77 -9.11 5.71
C ALA A 46 -8.43 -10.50 5.63
N TYR A 47 -8.13 -11.24 4.55
CA TYR A 47 -8.48 -12.66 4.43
C TYR A 47 -7.48 -13.53 5.19
#